data_AF-A0A9X3MXE7-F1
#
_entry.id   AF-A0A9X3MXE7-F1
#
_cell.length_a   1.000
_cell.length_b   1.000
_cell.length_c   1.000
_cell.angle_alpha   90.00
_cell.angle_beta   90.00
_cell.angle_gamma   90.00
#
_symmetry.space_group_name_H-M   'P 1'
#
loop_
_entity.id
_entity.type
_entity.pdbx_description
1 polymer ?
#
loop_
_entity_poly.entity_id
_entity_poly.type
_entity_poly.pdbx_seq_one_letter_code
_entity_poly.pdbx_strand_id
1 'polypeptide(L)'
;MPDLARALQLLSAMDARLVAVGHGRDERSVAAAREFAAAWPHEVAVVVDWPSTAASWLRPARKLTANHADAWVIADTPEGWANVERRLRETPNWDPMRTVLLR
;
A
#
# COMPACT_ATOMS: atom_id res chain seq x y z
N MET A 1 13.12 1.48 -3.46
CA MET A 1 11.68 1.74 -3.66
C MET A 1 11.53 2.59 -4.91
N PRO A 2 10.68 2.21 -5.87
CA PRO A 2 10.43 3.00 -7.06
C PRO A 2 9.81 4.37 -6.75
N ASP A 3 10.03 5.32 -7.65
CA ASP A 3 9.27 6.57 -7.73
C ASP A 3 7.87 6.32 -8.31
N LEU A 4 7.05 7.37 -8.37
CA LEU A 4 5.67 7.29 -8.86
C LEU A 4 5.58 6.68 -10.26
N ALA A 5 6.40 7.17 -11.20
CA ALA A 5 6.36 6.72 -12.59
C ALA A 5 6.62 5.21 -12.69
N ARG A 6 7.62 4.72 -11.95
CA ARG A 6 7.94 3.30 -11.93
C ARG A 6 6.87 2.48 -11.21
N ALA A 7 6.25 2.99 -10.15
CA ALA A 7 5.13 2.32 -9.49
C ALA A 7 3.94 2.13 -10.44
N LEU A 8 3.56 3.17 -11.19
CA LEU A 8 2.49 3.10 -12.19
C LEU A 8 2.79 2.07 -13.29
N GLN A 9 4.02 2.03 -13.78
CA GLN A 9 4.45 1.03 -14.76
C GLN A 9 4.36 -0.41 -14.24
N LEU A 10 4.77 -0.64 -12.99
CA LEU A 10 4.71 -1.97 -12.36
C LEU A 10 3.27 -2.44 -12.22
N LEU A 11 2.38 -1.57 -11.74
CA LEU A 11 0.96 -1.90 -11.60
C LEU A 11 0.28 -2.15 -12.93
N SER A 12 0.62 -1.37 -13.97
CA SER A 12 0.16 -1.62 -15.34
C SER A 12 0.65 -2.96 -15.88
N ALA A 13 1.91 -3.33 -15.62
CA ALA A 13 2.45 -4.64 -16.01
C ALA A 13 1.79 -5.82 -15.27
N MET A 14 1.22 -5.58 -14.08
CA MET A 14 0.43 -6.56 -13.32
C MET A 14 -1.05 -6.62 -13.76
N ASP A 15 -1.44 -5.80 -14.74
CA ASP A 15 -2.84 -5.57 -15.15
C ASP A 15 -3.74 -5.20 -13.95
N ALA A 16 -3.20 -4.44 -12.99
CA ALA A 16 -3.95 -4.03 -11.82
C ALA A 16 -4.95 -2.93 -12.19
N ARG A 17 -6.21 -3.06 -11.75
CA ARG A 17 -7.29 -2.10 -11.99
C ARG A 17 -7.84 -1.54 -10.67
N LEU A 18 -7.87 -2.37 -9.63
CA LEU A 18 -8.28 -2.01 -8.29
C LEU A 18 -7.08 -2.12 -7.35
N VAL A 19 -6.67 -1.02 -6.72
CA VAL A 19 -5.51 -1.00 -5.81
C VAL A 19 -5.90 -0.63 -4.38
N ALA A 20 -5.24 -1.24 -3.40
CA ALA A 20 -5.28 -0.80 -2.01
C ALA A 20 -3.99 -0.05 -1.66
N VAL A 21 -4.12 1.12 -1.04
CA VAL A 21 -2.99 1.98 -0.70
C VAL A 21 -2.78 1.99 0.81
N GLY A 22 -1.55 1.74 1.24
CA GLY A 22 -1.12 1.82 2.63
C GLY A 22 0.00 2.85 2.79
N HIS A 23 0.02 3.60 3.89
CA HIS A 23 1.10 4.56 4.14
C HIS A 23 1.35 4.86 5.62
N GLY A 24 2.58 5.28 5.92
CA GLY A 24 2.94 5.89 7.20
C GLY A 24 2.35 7.30 7.36
N ARG A 25 2.31 7.81 8.60
CA ARG A 25 1.77 9.16 8.89
C ARG A 25 2.77 10.31 8.75
N ASP A 26 4.03 10.04 8.44
CA ASP A 26 4.99 11.10 8.17
C ASP A 26 4.64 11.84 6.87
N GLU A 27 5.10 13.09 6.76
CA GLU A 27 4.71 13.98 5.66
C GLU A 27 5.04 13.41 4.29
N ARG A 28 6.15 12.69 4.17
CA ARG A 28 6.61 12.12 2.90
C ARG A 28 5.69 10.97 2.47
N SER A 29 5.42 10.03 3.37
CA SER A 29 4.50 8.92 3.13
C SER A 29 3.10 9.40 2.75
N VAL A 30 2.60 10.43 3.43
CA VAL A 30 1.30 11.06 3.12
C VAL A 30 1.32 11.71 1.74
N ALA A 31 2.38 12.44 1.40
CA ALA A 31 2.52 13.08 0.10
C ALA A 31 2.56 12.05 -1.04
N ALA A 32 3.38 11.00 -0.90
CA ALA A 32 3.51 9.94 -1.89
C ALA A 32 2.18 9.17 -2.10
N ALA A 33 1.46 8.84 -1.01
CA ALA A 33 0.15 8.19 -1.11
C ALA A 33 -0.88 9.06 -1.85
N ARG A 34 -0.89 10.37 -1.58
CA ARG A 34 -1.79 11.33 -2.25
C ARG A 34 -1.45 11.51 -3.72
N GLU A 35 -0.16 11.65 -4.02
CA GLU A 35 0.32 11.80 -5.39
C GLU A 35 -0.04 10.56 -6.22
N PHE A 36 0.18 9.37 -5.66
CA PHE A 36 -0.25 8.12 -6.28
C PHE A 36 -1.76 8.05 -6.50
N ALA A 37 -2.56 8.31 -5.47
CA ALA A 37 -4.02 8.27 -5.58
C ALA A 37 -4.56 9.26 -6.63
N ALA A 38 -3.89 10.40 -6.81
CA ALA A 38 -4.25 11.37 -7.84
C ALA A 38 -3.83 10.95 -9.26
N ALA A 39 -2.71 10.22 -9.39
CA ALA A 39 -2.16 9.79 -10.67
C ALA A 39 -2.71 8.45 -11.17
N TRP A 40 -3.26 7.61 -10.28
CA TRP A 40 -3.78 6.30 -10.63
C TRP A 40 -5.02 6.44 -11.54
N PRO A 41 -5.00 5.88 -12.78
CA PRO A 41 -6.08 6.07 -13.74
C PRO A 41 -7.28 5.14 -13.53
N HIS A 42 -7.22 4.28 -12.51
CA HIS A 42 -8.25 3.30 -12.18
C HIS A 42 -8.71 3.48 -10.73
N GLU A 43 -9.27 2.44 -10.12
CA GLU A 43 -9.93 2.56 -8.84
C GLU A 43 -8.97 2.33 -7.67
N VAL A 44 -9.10 3.17 -6.63
CA VAL A 44 -8.46 2.97 -5.32
C VAL A 44 -9.51 2.45 -4.35
N ALA A 45 -9.40 1.19 -3.97
CA ALA A 45 -10.38 0.52 -3.11
C ALA A 45 -10.39 1.10 -1.68
N VAL A 46 -9.21 1.42 -1.17
CA VAL A 46 -9.03 1.94 0.18
C VAL A 46 -7.67 2.62 0.30
N VAL A 47 -7.63 3.68 1.12
CA VAL A 47 -6.39 4.26 1.63
C VAL A 47 -6.33 4.01 3.13
N VAL A 48 -5.25 3.42 3.61
CA VAL A 48 -5.05 3.02 5.00
C VAL A 48 -3.76 3.65 5.53
N ASP A 49 -3.88 4.43 6.59
CA ASP A 49 -2.74 4.98 7.30
C ASP A 49 -2.39 4.14 8.54
N TRP A 50 -1.15 4.28 9.01
CA TRP A 50 -0.74 3.78 10.33
C TRP A 50 0.28 4.70 11.02
N PRO A 51 0.27 4.77 12.36
CA PRO A 51 1.29 5.50 13.12
C PRO A 51 2.63 4.76 13.09
N SER A 52 3.73 5.45 13.42
CA SER A 52 5.06 4.84 13.57
C SER A 52 5.14 3.81 14.71
N THR A 53 4.22 3.87 15.68
CA THR A 53 4.11 2.91 16.78
C THR A 53 2.64 2.59 17.04
N ALA A 54 2.31 1.30 17.10
CA ALA A 54 0.96 0.82 17.40
C ALA A 54 1.00 -0.42 18.29
N ALA A 55 0.00 -0.55 19.16
CA ALA A 55 -0.21 -1.77 19.95
C ALA A 55 -0.64 -2.97 19.09
N SER A 56 -1.19 -2.71 17.89
CA SER A 56 -1.59 -3.75 16.95
C SER A 56 -1.60 -3.23 15.51
N TRP A 57 -1.17 -4.09 14.58
CA TRP A 57 -1.14 -3.85 13.14
C TRP A 57 -2.19 -4.67 12.39
N LEU A 58 -3.08 -5.36 13.10
CA LEU A 58 -4.14 -6.18 12.50
C LEU A 58 -5.20 -5.33 11.80
N ARG A 59 -5.55 -4.17 12.39
CA ARG A 59 -6.54 -3.27 11.80
C ARG A 59 -6.10 -2.77 10.41
N PRO A 60 -4.89 -2.23 10.21
CA PRO A 60 -4.47 -1.82 8.87
C PRO A 60 -4.37 -3.00 7.92
N ALA A 61 -3.80 -4.14 8.33
CA ALA A 61 -3.71 -5.34 7.50
C ALA A 61 -5.09 -5.82 6.99
N ARG A 62 -6.10 -5.91 7.88
CA ARG A 62 -7.47 -6.30 7.50
C ARG A 62 -8.12 -5.30 6.55
N LYS A 63 -7.89 -4.01 6.74
CA LYS A 63 -8.45 -2.99 5.85
C LYS A 63 -7.86 -3.10 4.45
N LEU A 64 -6.55 -3.30 4.36
CA LEU A 64 -5.85 -3.44 3.08
C LEU A 64 -6.30 -4.67 2.28
N THR A 65 -6.77 -5.73 2.93
CA THR A 65 -7.19 -6.97 2.25
C THR A 65 -8.71 -7.15 2.15
N ALA A 66 -9.51 -6.21 2.66
CA ALA A 66 -10.97 -6.35 2.72
C ALA A 66 -11.67 -6.28 1.34
N ASN A 67 -11.09 -5.57 0.38
CA ASN A 67 -11.76 -5.24 -0.88
C ASN A 67 -11.27 -6.04 -2.08
N HIS A 68 -10.53 -7.15 -1.85
CA HIS A 68 -9.99 -7.99 -2.93
C HIS A 68 -9.24 -7.19 -4.02
N ALA A 69 -8.41 -6.24 -3.59
CA ALA A 69 -7.61 -5.44 -4.51
C ALA A 69 -6.71 -6.33 -5.39
N ASP A 70 -6.53 -5.92 -6.63
CA ASP A 70 -5.62 -6.57 -7.58
C ASP A 70 -4.17 -6.33 -7.20
N ALA A 71 -3.85 -5.24 -6.49
CA ALA A 71 -2.48 -4.94 -6.06
C ALA A 71 -2.47 -4.01 -4.85
N TRP A 72 -1.33 -3.98 -4.15
CA TRP A 72 -1.08 -3.12 -3.00
C TRP A 72 0.01 -2.11 -3.30
N VAL A 73 -0.21 -0.87 -2.90
CA VAL A 73 0.80 0.19 -2.96
C VAL A 73 1.12 0.62 -1.54
N ILE A 74 2.39 0.53 -1.15
CA ILE A 74 2.84 0.89 0.20
C ILE A 74 3.76 2.10 0.10
N ALA A 75 3.23 3.26 0.48
CA ALA A 75 3.96 4.52 0.57
C ALA A 75 4.50 4.71 1.99
N ASP A 76 5.57 4.00 2.34
CA ASP A 76 6.27 4.11 3.63
C ASP A 76 7.67 3.52 3.52
N THR A 77 8.56 3.81 4.47
CA THR A 77 9.88 3.17 4.50
C THR A 77 9.76 1.67 4.83
N PRO A 78 10.75 0.84 4.44
CA PRO A 78 10.77 -0.58 4.82
C PRO A 78 10.57 -0.80 6.33
N GLU A 79 11.16 0.05 7.16
CA GLU A 79 11.03 0.01 8.62
C GLU A 79 9.62 0.41 9.09
N GLY A 80 9.03 1.44 8.46
CA GLY A 80 7.72 1.99 8.82
C GLY A 80 6.58 0.98 8.64
N TRP A 81 6.60 0.20 7.56
CA TRP A 81 5.56 -0.79 7.29
C TRP A 81 5.90 -2.23 7.72
N ALA A 82 7.12 -2.52 8.20
CA ALA A 82 7.55 -3.89 8.53
C ALA A 82 6.58 -4.65 9.46
N ASN A 83 5.97 -3.94 10.42
CA ASN A 83 4.99 -4.53 11.30
C ASN A 83 3.63 -4.80 10.62
N VAL A 84 3.25 -3.96 9.66
CA VAL A 84 2.08 -4.18 8.79
C VAL A 84 2.33 -5.36 7.87
N GLU A 85 3.50 -5.44 7.23
CA GLU A 85 3.93 -6.55 6.39
C GLU A 85 3.83 -7.89 7.13
N ARG A 86 4.42 -7.96 8.33
CA ARG A 86 4.34 -9.17 9.18
C ARG A 86 2.88 -9.60 9.39
N ARG A 87 1.98 -8.65 9.61
CA ARG A 87 0.58 -8.95 9.83
C ARG A 87 -0.19 -9.27 8.56
N LEU A 88 0.20 -8.70 7.42
CA LEU A 88 -0.32 -9.03 6.10
C LEU A 88 0.03 -10.48 5.72
N ARG A 89 1.23 -10.97 6.05
CA ARG A 89 1.61 -12.39 5.87
C ARG A 89 0.68 -13.37 6.59
N GLU A 90 0.03 -12.92 7.65
CA GLU A 90 -0.92 -13.70 8.46
C GLU A 90 -2.39 -13.43 8.07
N THR A 91 -2.63 -12.51 7.12
CA THR A 91 -3.97 -12.12 6.70
C THR A 91 -4.26 -12.70 5.31
N PRO A 92 -5.41 -13.36 5.11
CA PRO A 92 -5.80 -13.84 3.78
C PRO A 92 -5.87 -12.71 2.74
N ASN A 93 -5.77 -13.08 1.47
CA ASN A 93 -5.96 -12.22 0.32
C ASN A 93 -4.89 -11.13 0.12
N TRP A 94 -3.77 -11.17 0.83
CA TRP A 94 -2.60 -10.37 0.49
C TRP A 94 -1.62 -11.18 -0.36
N ASP A 95 -1.06 -10.56 -1.40
CA ASP A 95 -0.03 -11.16 -2.24
C ASP A 95 1.23 -10.26 -2.26
N PRO A 96 2.38 -10.73 -1.72
CA PRO A 96 3.63 -9.97 -1.76
C PRO A 96 4.13 -9.71 -3.19
N MET A 97 3.82 -10.58 -4.16
CA MET A 97 4.23 -10.42 -5.55
C MET A 97 3.44 -9.34 -6.30
N ARG A 98 2.30 -8.94 -5.74
CA ARG A 98 1.44 -7.85 -6.25
C ARG A 98 1.50 -6.62 -5.35
N THR A 99 2.58 -6.50 -4.56
CA THR A 99 2.84 -5.34 -3.69
C THR A 99 3.97 -4.47 -4.26
N VAL A 100 3.70 -3.19 -4.44
CA VAL A 100 4.64 -2.18 -4.93
C VAL A 100 4.93 -1.18 -3.80
N LEU A 101 6.22 -0.98 -3.50
CA LEU A 101 6.66 0.03 -2.52
C LEU A 101 6.83 1.38 -3.22
N LEU A 102 6.35 2.48 -2.65
CA LEU A 102 6.41 3.83 -3.23
C LEU A 102 7.10 4.82 -2.26
N ARG A 103 7.92 5.73 -2.77
CA ARG A 103 8.71 6.68 -1.96
C ARG A 103 8.27 8.14 -2.10
#